data_AF-Q8IW45-F1
#
_entry.id   AF-Q8IW45-F1
#
_cell.length_a   1.000
_cell.length_b   1.000
_cell.length_c   1.000
_cell.angle_alpha   90.00
_cell.angle_beta   90.00
_cell.angle_gamma   90.00
#
_symmetry.space_group_name_H-M   'P 1'
#
loop_
_entity.id
_entity.type
_entity.pdbx_description
1 polymer ?
#
loop_
_entity_poly.entity_id
_entity_poly.type
_entity_poly.pdbx_seq_one_letter_code
_entity_poly.pdbx_strand_id
1 'polypeptide(L)'
;MVTRAGAGTAVAGAVVVALLSAALALYGPPLDAVLERAFSLRKAHSIKDMENTLQLVRNIIPPLSSTKHKGQDGRIGVVGGCQEYTGAPYFAAISALKVGADLSHVFCASAAAPVIKAYSPELIVHPVLDSPNAVHEVEKWLPRLHALVVGPGLGRDDALLRNVQGILEVSKARDIPVVIDADGLWLVAQQPALIHGYRKAVLTPNHVEFSRLYDAVLRGPMDSDDSHGSVLRLSQALGNVTVVQKGERDILSNGQQVLVCSQEGSSRRCGGQGDLLSGSLGVLVHWALLAGPQKTNGSSPLLVAAFGACSLTRQCNHQAFQKHGRSTTTSDMIAEVGAAFSKLFET
;
A
#
# COMPACT_ATOMS: atom_id res chain seq x y z
N MET A 1 -9.37 -64.60 -27.80
CA MET A 1 -9.44 -63.36 -28.59
C MET A 1 -8.23 -62.52 -28.20
N VAL A 2 -7.24 -62.46 -29.09
CA VAL A 2 -6.05 -61.58 -28.99
C VAL A 2 -6.60 -60.13 -29.05
N THR A 3 -6.11 -59.15 -28.29
CA THR A 3 -4.97 -58.29 -28.67
C THR A 3 -4.58 -57.30 -27.56
N ARG A 4 -3.26 -57.21 -27.33
CA ARG A 4 -2.52 -56.06 -26.82
C ARG A 4 -2.83 -54.78 -27.62
N ALA A 5 -2.89 -53.62 -26.96
CA ALA A 5 -2.23 -52.36 -27.37
C ALA A 5 -2.73 -51.19 -26.50
N GLY A 6 -1.87 -50.66 -25.63
CA GLY A 6 -2.16 -49.49 -24.80
C GLY A 6 -0.88 -48.77 -24.41
N ALA A 7 -0.01 -48.48 -25.39
CA ALA A 7 1.23 -47.73 -25.18
C ALA A 7 1.49 -46.70 -26.30
N GLY A 8 0.43 -46.21 -26.95
CA GLY A 8 0.54 -45.31 -28.12
C GLY A 8 0.43 -43.81 -27.82
N THR A 9 -0.06 -43.39 -26.66
CA THR A 9 -0.43 -41.98 -26.45
C THR A 9 0.70 -41.11 -25.87
N ALA A 10 1.59 -41.67 -25.05
CA ALA A 10 2.68 -40.89 -24.45
C ALA A 10 3.77 -40.48 -25.47
N VAL A 11 4.04 -41.32 -26.46
CA VAL A 11 5.08 -41.07 -27.47
C VAL A 11 4.65 -39.97 -28.45
N ALA A 12 3.36 -39.91 -28.81
CA ALA A 12 2.84 -38.90 -29.72
C ALA A 12 2.97 -37.47 -29.15
N GLY A 13 2.71 -37.28 -27.85
CA GLY A 13 2.83 -35.97 -27.21
C GLY A 13 4.26 -35.44 -27.19
N ALA A 14 5.25 -36.29 -26.89
CA ALA A 14 6.66 -35.91 -26.85
C ALA A 14 7.19 -35.54 -28.24
N VAL A 15 6.78 -36.27 -29.29
CA VAL A 15 7.20 -36.00 -30.67
C VAL A 15 6.60 -34.69 -31.18
N VAL A 16 5.33 -34.38 -30.86
CA VAL A 16 4.71 -33.12 -31.27
C VAL A 16 5.39 -31.91 -30.61
N VAL A 17 5.70 -31.97 -29.32
CA VAL A 17 6.41 -30.88 -28.63
C VAL A 17 7.83 -30.71 -29.20
N ALA A 18 8.56 -31.80 -29.44
CA ALA A 18 9.90 -31.74 -30.02
C ALA A 18 9.89 -31.17 -31.46
N LEU A 19 8.90 -31.55 -32.29
CA LEU A 19 8.76 -31.03 -33.65
C LEU A 19 8.35 -29.56 -33.65
N LEU A 20 7.47 -29.11 -32.74
CA LEU A 20 7.13 -27.69 -32.60
C LEU A 20 8.34 -26.87 -32.15
N SER A 21 9.10 -27.33 -31.16
CA SER A 21 10.35 -26.67 -30.73
C SER A 21 11.40 -26.63 -31.84
N ALA A 22 11.56 -27.72 -32.60
CA ALA A 22 12.50 -27.77 -33.72
C ALA A 22 12.06 -26.87 -34.90
N ALA A 23 10.76 -26.84 -35.22
CA ALA A 23 10.21 -25.97 -36.26
C ALA A 23 10.32 -24.49 -35.89
N LEU A 24 10.07 -24.12 -34.62
CA LEU A 24 10.31 -22.77 -34.11
C LEU A 24 11.79 -22.40 -34.13
N ALA A 25 12.70 -23.34 -33.85
CA ALA A 25 14.14 -23.09 -33.93
C ALA A 25 14.66 -22.93 -35.37
N LEU A 26 14.07 -23.66 -36.33
CA LEU A 26 14.52 -23.68 -37.73
C LEU A 26 13.87 -22.61 -38.63
N TYR A 27 12.61 -22.25 -38.35
CA TYR A 27 11.81 -21.37 -39.21
C TYR A 27 11.15 -20.20 -38.46
N GLY A 28 11.19 -20.20 -37.13
CA GLY A 28 10.73 -19.07 -36.34
C GLY A 28 11.69 -17.88 -36.44
N PRO A 29 11.22 -16.65 -36.18
CA PRO A 29 12.13 -15.55 -35.93
C PRO A 29 13.11 -15.98 -34.81
N PRO A 30 14.37 -15.53 -34.84
CA PRO A 30 15.34 -15.90 -33.81
C PRO A 30 14.70 -15.69 -32.43
N LEU A 31 14.86 -16.68 -31.54
CA LEU A 31 14.23 -16.70 -30.21
C LEU A 31 14.45 -15.38 -29.47
N ASP A 32 15.63 -14.78 -29.63
CA ASP A 32 15.99 -13.46 -29.11
C ASP A 32 15.07 -12.34 -29.63
N ALA A 33 14.76 -12.32 -30.93
CA ALA A 33 13.84 -11.31 -31.50
C ALA A 33 12.39 -11.52 -31.03
N VAL A 34 11.95 -12.76 -30.84
CA VAL A 34 10.62 -13.06 -30.26
C VAL A 34 10.57 -12.60 -28.80
N LEU A 35 11.61 -12.90 -28.02
CA LEU A 35 11.75 -12.46 -26.64
C LEU A 35 11.81 -10.94 -26.56
N GLU A 36 12.66 -10.27 -27.32
CA GLU A 36 12.74 -8.81 -27.38
C GLU A 36 11.41 -8.16 -27.74
N ARG A 37 10.69 -8.73 -28.73
CA ARG A 37 9.36 -8.22 -29.11
C ARG A 37 8.33 -8.47 -28.01
N ALA A 38 8.33 -9.63 -27.37
CA ALA A 38 7.45 -9.93 -26.24
C ALA A 38 7.76 -9.06 -25.01
N PHE A 39 9.03 -8.81 -24.70
CA PHE A 39 9.48 -7.89 -23.65
C PHE A 39 9.10 -6.46 -23.98
N SER A 40 9.29 -6.02 -25.23
CA SER A 40 8.91 -4.67 -25.69
C SER A 40 7.40 -4.47 -25.62
N LEU A 41 6.60 -5.46 -26.05
CA LEU A 41 5.14 -5.42 -25.96
C LEU A 41 4.66 -5.41 -24.49
N ARG A 42 5.22 -6.26 -23.62
CA ARG A 42 4.90 -6.26 -22.18
C ARG A 42 5.28 -4.93 -21.53
N LYS A 43 6.44 -4.37 -21.87
CA LYS A 43 6.89 -3.07 -21.36
C LYS A 43 5.97 -1.94 -21.85
N ALA A 44 5.59 -1.94 -23.13
CA ALA A 44 4.65 -0.97 -23.68
C ALA A 44 3.26 -1.07 -23.03
N HIS A 45 2.75 -2.29 -22.81
CA HIS A 45 1.47 -2.52 -22.14
C HIS A 45 1.54 -2.05 -20.68
N SER A 46 2.59 -2.41 -19.94
CA SER A 46 2.82 -1.98 -18.57
C SER A 46 2.92 -0.45 -18.43
N ILE A 47 3.60 0.24 -19.36
CA ILE A 47 3.69 1.70 -19.35
C ILE A 47 2.30 2.32 -19.60
N LYS A 48 1.55 1.78 -20.57
CA LYS A 48 0.20 2.26 -20.87
C LYS A 48 -0.76 2.04 -19.69
N ASP A 49 -0.68 0.91 -19.02
CA ASP A 49 -1.51 0.58 -17.85
C ASP A 49 -1.17 1.49 -16.66
N MET A 50 0.11 1.80 -16.46
CA MET A 50 0.55 2.77 -15.46
C MET A 50 0.03 4.16 -15.75
N GLU A 51 0.17 4.67 -16.99
CA GLU A 51 -0.30 6.02 -17.33
C GLU A 51 -1.83 6.12 -17.21
N ASN A 52 -2.56 5.09 -17.65
CA ASN A 52 -4.01 5.01 -17.46
C ASN A 52 -4.36 5.08 -15.96
N THR A 53 -3.64 4.35 -15.11
CA THR A 53 -3.87 4.37 -13.67
C THR A 53 -3.49 5.71 -13.05
N LEU A 54 -2.38 6.34 -13.46
CA LEU A 54 -2.01 7.70 -13.05
C LEU A 54 -3.10 8.70 -13.41
N GLN A 55 -3.70 8.58 -14.59
CA GLN A 55 -4.82 9.44 -14.97
C GLN A 55 -6.03 9.25 -14.04
N LEU A 56 -6.32 8.02 -13.60
CA LEU A 56 -7.35 7.80 -12.56
C LEU A 56 -6.98 8.45 -11.23
N VAL A 57 -5.69 8.46 -10.86
CA VAL A 57 -5.21 9.16 -9.66
C VAL A 57 -5.42 10.68 -9.81
N ARG A 58 -5.10 11.27 -10.97
CA ARG A 58 -5.38 12.69 -11.25
C ARG A 58 -6.86 13.02 -11.08
N ASN A 59 -7.73 12.13 -11.53
CA ASN A 59 -9.18 12.34 -11.48
C ASN A 59 -9.77 12.37 -10.06
N ILE A 60 -9.14 11.70 -9.08
CA ILE A 60 -9.62 11.65 -7.69
C ILE A 60 -9.11 12.83 -6.85
N ILE A 61 -8.09 13.56 -7.32
CA ILE A 61 -7.50 14.65 -6.57
C ILE A 61 -8.46 15.85 -6.55
N PRO A 62 -8.83 16.34 -5.36
CA PRO A 62 -9.73 17.47 -5.25
C PRO A 62 -9.06 18.75 -5.79
N PRO A 63 -9.77 19.58 -6.58
CA PRO A 63 -9.25 20.88 -6.95
C PRO A 63 -9.13 21.77 -5.71
N LEU A 64 -8.09 22.61 -5.70
CA LEU A 64 -7.97 23.70 -4.74
C LEU A 64 -9.07 24.73 -5.02
N SER A 65 -9.88 25.03 -4.01
CA SER A 65 -10.98 26.00 -4.13
C SER A 65 -11.13 26.80 -2.84
N SER A 66 -11.32 28.11 -2.97
CA SER A 66 -11.52 29.03 -1.85
C SER A 66 -12.87 28.86 -1.14
N THR A 67 -13.80 28.09 -1.71
CA THR A 67 -15.15 27.88 -1.16
C THR A 67 -15.22 26.71 -0.18
N LYS A 68 -14.19 25.89 -0.09
CA LYS A 68 -14.15 24.73 0.81
C LYS A 68 -13.94 25.15 2.26
N HIS A 69 -14.65 24.49 3.17
CA HIS A 69 -14.43 24.65 4.61
C HIS A 69 -13.21 23.84 5.06
N LYS A 70 -12.46 24.37 6.03
CA LYS A 70 -11.33 23.67 6.67
C LYS A 70 -11.73 22.27 7.12
N GLY A 71 -10.96 21.27 6.72
CA GLY A 71 -11.17 19.88 7.08
C GLY A 71 -11.84 19.03 5.99
N GLN A 72 -12.26 19.60 4.86
CA GLN A 72 -12.89 18.85 3.76
C GLN A 72 -11.88 18.03 2.95
N ASP A 73 -10.65 18.52 2.81
CA ASP A 73 -9.62 17.86 2.01
C ASP A 73 -8.85 16.80 2.81
N GLY A 74 -9.14 16.61 4.11
CA GLY A 74 -8.67 15.44 4.84
C GLY A 74 -8.49 15.68 6.33
N ARG A 75 -9.02 14.77 7.14
CA ARG A 75 -8.73 14.69 8.58
C ARG A 75 -8.24 13.28 8.86
N ILE A 76 -6.91 13.11 8.88
CA ILE A 76 -6.28 11.80 8.97
C ILE A 76 -5.89 11.52 10.42
N GLY A 77 -6.20 10.33 10.92
CA GLY A 77 -5.72 9.87 12.23
C GLY A 77 -4.63 8.83 12.07
N VAL A 78 -3.48 9.02 12.71
CA VAL A 78 -2.42 8.02 12.82
C VAL A 78 -2.52 7.39 14.20
N VAL A 79 -2.72 6.08 14.26
CA VAL A 79 -2.70 5.25 15.46
C VAL A 79 -1.33 4.56 15.48
N GLY A 80 -0.41 5.12 16.26
CA GLY A 80 1.00 4.79 16.18
C GLY A 80 1.83 5.53 17.22
N GLY A 81 3.02 5.01 17.53
CA GLY A 81 3.98 5.61 18.44
C GLY A 81 3.99 5.01 19.84
N CYS A 82 5.09 4.35 20.15
CA CYS A 82 5.50 3.93 21.50
C CYS A 82 6.72 4.72 21.97
N GLN A 83 7.24 4.39 23.15
CA GLN A 83 8.41 5.05 23.74
C GLN A 83 9.64 5.03 22.80
N GLU A 84 9.84 3.94 22.07
CA GLU A 84 11.00 3.74 21.19
C GLU A 84 10.80 4.31 19.77
N TYR A 85 9.57 4.26 19.25
CA TYR A 85 9.28 4.55 17.84
C TYR A 85 8.43 5.82 17.66
N THR A 86 8.98 6.96 18.07
CA THR A 86 8.32 8.26 17.96
C THR A 86 8.36 8.84 16.53
N GLY A 87 9.36 8.49 15.73
CA GLY A 87 9.55 9.02 14.37
C GLY A 87 8.55 8.45 13.35
N ALA A 88 8.19 7.17 13.46
CA ALA A 88 7.27 6.51 12.54
C ALA A 88 5.89 7.18 12.46
N PRO A 89 5.16 7.40 13.58
CA PRO A 89 3.87 8.09 13.51
C PRO A 89 4.01 9.55 13.06
N TYR A 90 5.14 10.21 13.37
CA TYR A 90 5.41 11.55 12.87
C TYR A 90 5.52 11.57 11.35
N PHE A 91 6.31 10.68 10.75
CA PHE A 91 6.47 10.63 9.29
C PHE A 91 5.14 10.33 8.59
N ALA A 92 4.31 9.43 9.11
CA ALA A 92 2.97 9.21 8.58
C ALA A 92 2.09 10.45 8.69
N ALA A 93 2.09 11.11 9.85
CA ALA A 93 1.23 12.24 10.12
C ALA A 93 1.61 13.49 9.32
N ILE A 94 2.90 13.81 9.21
CA ILE A 94 3.40 14.95 8.43
C ILE A 94 3.26 14.71 6.93
N SER A 95 3.41 13.45 6.47
CA SER A 95 3.17 13.11 5.07
C SER A 95 1.72 13.35 4.67
N ALA A 96 0.76 13.01 5.54
CA ALA A 96 -0.64 13.31 5.29
C ALA A 96 -0.88 14.82 5.10
N LEU A 97 -0.31 15.67 5.96
CA LEU A 97 -0.41 17.13 5.81
C LEU A 97 0.25 17.61 4.51
N LYS A 98 1.45 17.11 4.20
CA LYS A 98 2.21 17.52 2.99
C LYS A 98 1.55 17.08 1.68
N VAL A 99 0.79 15.98 1.68
CA VAL A 99 -0.02 15.57 0.52
C VAL A 99 -1.22 16.49 0.32
N GLY A 100 -1.77 17.07 1.39
CA GLY A 100 -2.90 18.01 1.30
C GLY A 100 -4.03 17.75 2.29
N ALA A 101 -3.85 16.89 3.31
CA ALA A 101 -4.82 16.82 4.40
C ALA A 101 -4.82 18.12 5.20
N ASP A 102 -6.01 18.57 5.60
CA ASP A 102 -6.20 19.79 6.39
C ASP A 102 -5.79 19.61 7.86
N LEU A 103 -5.99 18.41 8.42
CA LEU A 103 -5.64 18.07 9.81
C LEU A 103 -5.06 16.66 9.90
N SER A 104 -4.08 16.52 10.78
CA SER A 104 -3.46 15.22 11.08
C SER A 104 -3.41 15.02 12.60
N HIS A 105 -4.05 13.94 13.05
CA HIS A 105 -4.12 13.53 14.44
C HIS A 105 -3.16 12.38 14.68
N VAL A 106 -2.47 12.35 15.81
CA VAL A 106 -1.62 11.21 16.21
C VAL A 106 -2.10 10.70 17.56
N PHE A 107 -2.65 9.50 17.59
CA PHE A 107 -2.96 8.77 18.82
C PHE A 107 -1.76 7.88 19.12
N CYS A 108 -1.06 8.15 20.22
CA CYS A 108 0.19 7.50 20.59
C CYS A 108 0.20 7.11 22.08
N ALA A 109 1.20 6.35 22.50
CA ALA A 109 1.50 6.10 23.91
C ALA A 109 1.91 7.41 24.61
N SER A 110 1.65 7.51 25.91
CA SER A 110 1.86 8.74 26.67
C SER A 110 3.32 9.20 26.65
N ALA A 111 4.28 8.27 26.70
CA ALA A 111 5.71 8.57 26.64
C ALA A 111 6.16 9.12 25.27
N ALA A 112 5.47 8.77 24.18
CA ALA A 112 5.82 9.21 22.82
C ALA A 112 5.37 10.65 22.54
N ALA A 113 4.28 11.09 23.18
CA ALA A 113 3.59 12.32 22.82
C ALA A 113 4.45 13.60 22.94
N PRO A 114 5.24 13.83 24.02
CA PRO A 114 6.08 15.03 24.12
C PRO A 114 7.09 15.12 22.98
N VAL A 115 7.66 13.99 22.56
CA VAL A 115 8.65 13.92 21.48
C VAL A 115 8.00 14.22 20.13
N ILE A 116 6.85 13.59 19.83
CA ILE A 116 6.13 13.82 18.58
C ILE A 116 5.66 15.28 18.46
N LYS A 117 5.16 15.87 19.56
CA LYS A 117 4.78 17.29 19.62
C LYS A 117 5.96 18.22 19.36
N ALA A 118 7.18 17.82 19.74
CA ALA A 118 8.39 18.59 19.49
C ALA A 118 8.87 18.51 18.02
N TYR A 119 8.50 17.47 17.28
CA TYR A 119 8.86 17.35 15.85
C TYR A 119 8.09 18.29 14.94
N SER A 120 6.81 18.57 15.21
CA SER A 120 6.05 19.59 14.50
C SER A 120 4.88 20.13 15.34
N PRO A 121 4.69 21.47 15.39
CA PRO A 121 3.54 22.10 16.03
C PRO A 121 2.24 21.92 15.24
N GLU A 122 2.29 21.43 13.99
CA GLU A 122 1.12 21.25 13.12
C GLU A 122 0.29 20.01 13.48
N LEU A 123 0.88 19.05 14.20
CA LEU A 123 0.25 17.77 14.52
C LEU A 123 -0.59 17.86 15.81
N ILE A 124 -1.80 17.30 15.77
CA ILE A 124 -2.65 17.18 16.96
C ILE A 124 -2.37 15.83 17.63
N VAL A 125 -1.54 15.85 18.68
CA VAL A 125 -1.04 14.62 19.33
C VAL A 125 -1.81 14.30 20.62
N HIS A 126 -2.40 13.10 20.66
CA HIS A 126 -3.23 12.55 21.73
C HIS A 126 -2.48 11.40 22.45
N PRO A 127 -2.02 11.62 23.71
CA PRO A 127 -1.38 10.58 24.53
C PRO A 127 -2.43 9.66 25.17
N VAL A 128 -2.90 8.65 24.44
CA VAL A 128 -4.05 7.84 24.89
C VAL A 128 -3.90 6.34 24.69
N LEU A 129 -2.97 5.86 23.86
CA LEU A 129 -2.96 4.44 23.44
C LEU A 129 -2.61 3.44 24.55
N ASP A 130 -1.89 3.89 25.58
CA ASP A 130 -1.52 3.09 26.76
C ASP A 130 -2.55 3.21 27.91
N SER A 131 -3.60 4.02 27.74
CA SER A 131 -4.68 4.13 28.71
C SER A 131 -5.62 2.91 28.67
N PRO A 132 -6.13 2.42 29.81
CA PRO A 132 -7.22 1.43 29.82
C PRO A 132 -8.48 1.87 29.07
N ASN A 133 -8.69 3.19 28.94
CA ASN A 133 -9.83 3.78 28.22
C ASN A 133 -9.46 4.23 26.79
N ALA A 134 -8.33 3.78 26.23
CA ALA A 134 -7.83 4.22 24.93
C ALA A 134 -8.88 4.14 23.82
N VAL A 135 -9.61 3.02 23.73
CA VAL A 135 -10.66 2.82 22.71
C VAL A 135 -11.71 3.91 22.78
N HIS A 136 -12.20 4.21 23.98
CA HIS A 136 -13.21 5.25 24.20
C HIS A 136 -12.67 6.65 23.88
N GLU A 137 -11.44 6.96 24.28
CA GLU A 137 -10.82 8.26 24.00
C GLU A 137 -10.61 8.50 22.50
N VAL A 138 -10.16 7.48 21.76
CA VAL A 138 -10.02 7.56 20.30
C VAL A 138 -11.39 7.62 19.62
N GLU A 139 -12.37 6.85 20.11
CA GLU A 139 -13.73 6.80 19.55
C GLU A 139 -14.40 8.18 19.47
N LYS A 140 -14.18 9.05 20.46
CA LYS A 140 -14.70 10.44 20.47
C LYS A 140 -14.25 11.25 19.25
N TRP A 141 -13.09 10.93 18.69
CA TRP A 141 -12.52 11.64 17.54
C TRP A 141 -12.92 11.02 16.21
N LEU A 142 -13.26 9.73 16.17
CA LEU A 142 -13.58 8.99 14.94
C LEU A 142 -14.62 9.68 14.04
N PRO A 143 -15.73 10.28 14.55
CA PRO A 143 -16.70 10.99 13.69
C PRO A 143 -16.11 12.16 12.90
N ARG A 144 -14.94 12.68 13.31
CA ARG A 144 -14.25 13.78 12.64
C ARG A 144 -13.17 13.28 11.67
N LEU A 145 -12.78 12.02 11.70
CA LEU A 145 -11.69 11.50 10.87
C LEU A 145 -12.23 10.90 9.58
N HIS A 146 -11.49 11.08 8.49
CA HIS A 146 -11.84 10.57 7.16
C HIS A 146 -11.15 9.25 6.83
N ALA A 147 -9.98 9.01 7.42
CA ALA A 147 -9.27 7.74 7.33
C ALA A 147 -8.33 7.60 8.53
N LEU A 148 -7.98 6.35 8.84
CA LEU A 148 -6.95 6.02 9.83
C LEU A 148 -5.75 5.36 9.17
N VAL A 149 -4.55 5.68 9.66
CA VAL A 149 -3.32 4.93 9.43
C VAL A 149 -2.95 4.24 10.74
N VAL A 150 -2.82 2.93 10.75
CA VAL A 150 -2.64 2.13 11.96
C VAL A 150 -1.38 1.29 11.83
N GLY A 151 -0.47 1.42 12.81
CA GLY A 151 0.72 0.59 12.86
C GLY A 151 2.07 1.28 12.96
N PRO A 152 2.30 2.48 12.40
CA PRO A 152 3.59 3.17 12.50
C PRO A 152 4.09 3.29 13.95
N GLY A 153 5.07 2.47 14.33
CA GLY A 153 5.71 2.51 15.63
C GLY A 153 4.83 2.13 16.82
N LEU A 154 3.89 1.19 16.71
CA LEU A 154 3.11 0.73 17.87
C LEU A 154 3.94 -0.09 18.86
N GLY A 155 5.02 -0.75 18.40
CA GLY A 155 5.75 -1.72 19.17
C GLY A 155 4.97 -3.03 19.37
N ARG A 156 5.30 -3.73 20.46
CA ARG A 156 4.82 -5.10 20.76
C ARG A 156 4.27 -5.27 22.18
N ASP A 157 3.83 -4.17 22.79
CA ASP A 157 3.18 -4.22 24.10
C ASP A 157 1.75 -4.79 23.97
N ASP A 158 1.43 -5.82 24.75
CA ASP A 158 0.15 -6.54 24.65
C ASP A 158 -1.05 -5.70 25.09
N ALA A 159 -0.89 -4.76 26.03
CA ALA A 159 -1.98 -3.90 26.46
C ALA A 159 -2.30 -2.86 25.37
N LEU A 160 -1.27 -2.23 24.81
CA LEU A 160 -1.40 -1.29 23.70
C LEU A 160 -1.99 -1.96 22.46
N LEU A 161 -1.53 -3.16 22.09
CA LEU A 161 -2.07 -3.86 20.91
C LEU A 161 -3.54 -4.29 21.10
N ARG A 162 -3.97 -4.65 22.31
CA ARG A 162 -5.39 -4.86 22.64
C ARG A 162 -6.22 -3.59 22.46
N ASN A 163 -5.69 -2.44 22.88
CA ASN A 163 -6.33 -1.15 22.65
C ASN A 163 -6.45 -0.85 21.15
N VAL A 164 -5.40 -1.11 20.36
CA VAL A 164 -5.41 -0.93 18.89
C VAL A 164 -6.43 -1.85 18.22
N GLN A 165 -6.58 -3.10 18.67
CA GLN A 165 -7.61 -4.01 18.20
C GLN A 165 -9.01 -3.40 18.40
N GLY A 166 -9.31 -2.91 19.62
CA GLY A 166 -10.58 -2.26 19.92
C GLY A 166 -10.82 -1.01 19.07
N ILE A 167 -9.78 -0.19 18.84
CA ILE A 167 -9.83 0.99 17.96
C ILE A 167 -10.19 0.58 16.52
N LEU A 168 -9.58 -0.48 15.99
CA LEU A 168 -9.89 -1.00 14.66
C LEU A 168 -11.34 -1.49 14.57
N GLU A 169 -11.85 -2.17 15.60
CA GLU A 169 -13.23 -2.64 15.66
C GLU A 169 -14.24 -1.48 15.64
N VAL A 170 -14.07 -0.46 16.48
CA VAL A 170 -14.96 0.71 16.48
C VAL A 170 -14.84 1.56 15.20
N SER A 171 -13.66 1.58 14.57
CA SER A 171 -13.45 2.28 13.29
C SER A 171 -14.18 1.59 12.15
N LYS A 172 -14.12 0.25 12.09
CA LYS A 172 -14.89 -0.56 11.13
C LYS A 172 -16.39 -0.41 11.32
N ALA A 173 -16.87 -0.39 12.56
CA ALA A 173 -18.29 -0.20 12.88
C ALA A 173 -18.82 1.17 12.39
N ARG A 174 -17.94 2.17 12.27
CA ARG A 174 -18.23 3.50 11.71
C ARG A 174 -17.91 3.63 10.22
N ASP A 175 -17.53 2.53 9.58
CA ASP A 175 -17.20 2.46 8.16
C ASP A 175 -16.04 3.42 7.74
N ILE A 176 -15.11 3.67 8.66
CA ILE A 176 -13.93 4.52 8.46
C ILE A 176 -12.83 3.72 7.74
N PRO A 177 -12.33 4.20 6.58
CA PRO A 177 -11.21 3.58 5.88
C PRO A 177 -9.95 3.47 6.75
N VAL A 178 -9.25 2.34 6.66
CA VAL A 178 -8.04 2.07 7.44
C VAL A 178 -6.88 1.64 6.54
N VAL A 179 -5.72 2.25 6.74
CA VAL A 179 -4.44 1.83 6.16
C VAL A 179 -3.65 1.15 7.27
N ILE A 180 -3.29 -0.11 7.08
CA ILE A 180 -2.55 -0.89 8.06
C ILE A 180 -1.12 -1.08 7.58
N ASP A 181 -0.16 -0.54 8.34
CA ASP A 181 1.28 -0.66 8.05
C ASP A 181 2.04 -1.24 9.25
N ALA A 182 3.31 -1.59 9.06
CA ALA A 182 4.27 -1.97 10.11
C ALA A 182 3.67 -2.85 11.24
N ASP A 183 3.62 -2.35 12.47
CA ASP A 183 3.17 -3.14 13.63
C ASP A 183 1.67 -3.49 13.59
N GLY A 184 0.87 -2.73 12.85
CA GLY A 184 -0.52 -3.06 12.56
C GLY A 184 -0.64 -4.30 11.68
N LEU A 185 0.28 -4.50 10.73
CA LEU A 185 0.30 -5.70 9.89
C LEU A 185 0.63 -6.95 10.71
N TRP A 186 1.51 -6.83 11.70
CA TRP A 186 1.78 -7.91 12.64
C TRP A 186 0.55 -8.24 13.47
N LEU A 187 -0.20 -7.23 13.96
CA LEU A 187 -1.46 -7.46 14.69
C LEU A 187 -2.46 -8.22 13.81
N VAL A 188 -2.61 -7.81 12.55
CA VAL A 188 -3.44 -8.51 11.56
C VAL A 188 -2.92 -9.93 11.30
N ALA A 189 -1.62 -10.17 11.27
CA ALA A 189 -1.07 -11.51 11.12
C ALA A 189 -1.38 -12.41 12.33
N GLN A 190 -1.47 -11.86 13.54
CA GLN A 190 -1.92 -12.61 14.72
C GLN A 190 -3.42 -12.90 14.69
N GLN A 191 -4.22 -11.97 14.15
CA GLN A 191 -5.68 -12.08 14.10
C GLN A 191 -6.24 -11.60 12.74
N PRO A 192 -6.16 -12.42 11.68
CA PRO A 192 -6.62 -12.02 10.34
C PRO A 192 -8.10 -11.63 10.30
N ALA A 193 -8.92 -12.20 11.19
CA ALA A 193 -10.34 -11.87 11.36
C ALA A 193 -10.59 -10.36 11.65
N LEU A 194 -9.59 -9.65 12.17
CA LEU A 194 -9.70 -8.23 12.49
C LEU A 194 -10.01 -7.36 11.27
N ILE A 195 -9.53 -7.75 10.07
CA ILE A 195 -9.77 -7.02 8.81
C ILE A 195 -10.49 -7.85 7.74
N HIS A 196 -10.78 -9.13 8.00
CA HIS A 196 -11.38 -10.02 7.01
C HIS A 196 -12.70 -9.46 6.48
N GLY A 197 -12.81 -9.36 5.15
CA GLY A 197 -13.99 -8.83 4.45
C GLY A 197 -14.16 -7.30 4.55
N TYR A 198 -13.29 -6.59 5.28
CA TYR A 198 -13.39 -5.14 5.40
C TYR A 198 -12.75 -4.44 4.20
N ARG A 199 -13.52 -4.30 3.11
CA ARG A 199 -13.06 -3.76 1.82
C ARG A 199 -12.68 -2.27 1.84
N LYS A 200 -12.74 -1.60 2.99
CA LYS A 200 -12.17 -0.25 3.21
C LYS A 200 -10.81 -0.30 3.94
N ALA A 201 -10.24 -1.48 4.13
CA ALA A 201 -8.85 -1.65 4.57
C ALA A 201 -7.88 -1.69 3.38
N VAL A 202 -6.69 -1.11 3.57
CA VAL A 202 -5.51 -1.32 2.72
C VAL A 202 -4.35 -1.80 3.59
N LEU A 203 -3.71 -2.90 3.21
CA LEU A 203 -2.53 -3.43 3.89
C LEU A 203 -1.28 -3.10 3.08
N THR A 204 -0.21 -2.60 3.72
CA THR A 204 1.02 -2.17 3.02
C THR A 204 2.27 -2.98 3.41
N PRO A 205 2.28 -4.33 3.36
CA PRO A 205 3.42 -5.12 3.79
C PRO A 205 4.65 -5.01 2.88
N ASN A 206 5.84 -4.95 3.48
CA ASN A 206 7.10 -5.27 2.78
C ASN A 206 7.25 -6.78 2.56
N HIS A 207 8.33 -7.24 1.93
CA HIS A 207 8.55 -8.67 1.67
C HIS A 207 8.46 -9.58 2.91
N VAL A 208 9.03 -9.16 4.04
CA VAL A 208 9.04 -9.94 5.29
C VAL A 208 7.66 -9.94 5.94
N GLU A 209 7.04 -8.77 6.05
CA GLU A 209 5.68 -8.61 6.57
C GLU A 209 4.66 -9.39 5.72
N PHE A 210 4.84 -9.38 4.40
CA PHE A 210 3.98 -10.07 3.45
C PHE A 210 4.08 -11.58 3.64
N SER A 211 5.30 -12.12 3.71
CA SER A 211 5.52 -13.57 3.89
C SER A 211 4.89 -14.06 5.19
N ARG A 212 5.02 -13.29 6.27
CA ARG A 212 4.40 -13.58 7.57
C ARG A 212 2.87 -13.54 7.50
N LEU A 213 2.32 -12.51 6.89
CA LEU A 213 0.87 -12.37 6.74
C LEU A 213 0.30 -13.46 5.83
N TYR A 214 1.01 -13.81 4.77
CA TYR A 214 0.65 -14.88 3.84
C TYR A 214 0.55 -16.23 4.55
N ASP A 215 1.58 -16.60 5.31
CA ASP A 215 1.61 -17.84 6.08
C ASP A 215 0.48 -17.89 7.13
N ALA A 216 0.27 -16.78 7.86
CA ALA A 216 -0.80 -16.67 8.85
C ALA A 216 -2.22 -16.85 8.26
N VAL A 217 -2.44 -16.37 7.03
CA VAL A 217 -3.76 -16.39 6.38
C VAL A 217 -3.99 -17.68 5.59
N LEU A 218 -3.02 -18.11 4.78
CA LEU A 218 -3.17 -19.25 3.86
C LEU A 218 -2.60 -20.56 4.40
N ARG A 219 -1.89 -20.56 5.53
CA ARG A 219 -1.29 -21.76 6.15
C ARG A 219 -0.42 -22.56 5.19
N GLY A 220 0.43 -21.87 4.43
CA GLY A 220 1.31 -22.48 3.44
C GLY A 220 2.38 -21.50 2.96
N PRO A 221 3.51 -22.01 2.44
CA PRO A 221 4.60 -21.17 1.98
C PRO A 221 4.15 -20.33 0.78
N MET A 222 4.61 -19.08 0.75
CA MET A 222 4.47 -18.22 -0.42
C MET A 222 5.35 -18.75 -1.56
N ASP A 223 4.82 -18.77 -2.78
CA ASP A 223 5.62 -18.97 -3.98
C ASP A 223 6.36 -17.66 -4.30
N SER A 224 7.68 -17.66 -4.13
CA SER A 224 8.53 -16.49 -4.37
C SER A 224 8.61 -16.11 -5.86
N ASP A 225 8.36 -17.05 -6.76
CA ASP A 225 8.48 -16.83 -8.20
C ASP A 225 7.18 -16.25 -8.79
N ASP A 226 6.06 -16.36 -8.06
CA ASP A 226 4.75 -15.81 -8.42
C ASP A 226 4.28 -14.73 -7.42
N SER A 227 4.97 -13.58 -7.38
CA SER A 227 4.53 -12.45 -6.55
C SER A 227 3.12 -11.96 -6.93
N HIS A 228 2.77 -11.97 -8.23
CA HIS A 228 1.46 -11.49 -8.71
C HIS A 228 0.31 -12.36 -8.17
N GLY A 229 0.39 -13.67 -8.38
CA GLY A 229 -0.61 -14.60 -7.87
C GLY A 229 -0.59 -14.72 -6.35
N SER A 230 0.55 -14.51 -5.70
CA SER A 230 0.63 -14.47 -4.22
C SER A 230 -0.14 -13.28 -3.63
N VAL A 231 0.05 -12.06 -4.17
CA VAL A 231 -0.69 -10.86 -3.71
C VAL A 231 -2.20 -11.01 -3.98
N LEU A 232 -2.57 -11.54 -5.14
CA LEU A 232 -3.97 -11.82 -5.50
C LEU A 232 -4.62 -12.81 -4.53
N ARG A 233 -3.96 -13.96 -4.28
CA ARG A 233 -4.46 -15.00 -3.36
C ARG A 233 -4.60 -14.49 -1.94
N LEU A 234 -3.64 -13.71 -1.45
CA LEU A 234 -3.73 -13.12 -0.11
C LEU A 234 -4.92 -12.16 0.00
N SER A 235 -5.10 -11.28 -0.99
CA SER A 235 -6.24 -10.37 -1.01
C SER A 235 -7.58 -11.12 -1.02
N GLN A 236 -7.71 -12.18 -1.83
CA GLN A 236 -8.91 -13.02 -1.88
C GLN A 236 -9.17 -13.74 -0.55
N ALA A 237 -8.14 -14.34 0.06
CA ALA A 237 -8.25 -15.04 1.34
C ALA A 237 -8.63 -14.10 2.50
N LEU A 238 -8.29 -12.81 2.40
CA LEU A 238 -8.71 -11.77 3.33
C LEU A 238 -10.08 -11.17 3.02
N GLY A 239 -10.82 -11.70 2.05
CA GLY A 239 -12.14 -11.20 1.68
C GLY A 239 -12.10 -9.96 0.77
N ASN A 240 -11.16 -9.93 -0.17
CA ASN A 240 -10.94 -8.85 -1.13
C ASN A 240 -10.52 -7.51 -0.49
N VAL A 241 -9.70 -7.60 0.58
CA VAL A 241 -9.02 -6.45 1.17
C VAL A 241 -7.87 -6.02 0.25
N THR A 242 -7.67 -4.72 0.04
CA THR A 242 -6.59 -4.24 -0.83
C THR A 242 -5.23 -4.50 -0.17
N VAL A 243 -4.30 -5.11 -0.90
CA VAL A 243 -2.94 -5.42 -0.44
C VAL A 243 -1.93 -4.75 -1.37
N VAL A 244 -0.92 -4.12 -0.77
CA VAL A 244 0.21 -3.44 -1.44
C VAL A 244 1.50 -4.09 -0.96
N GLN A 245 2.04 -5.01 -1.74
CA GLN A 245 3.35 -5.60 -1.46
C GLN A 245 4.45 -4.62 -1.89
N LYS A 246 5.11 -4.01 -0.92
CA LYS A 246 6.20 -3.03 -1.13
C LYS A 246 7.48 -3.76 -1.57
N GLY A 247 8.15 -3.27 -2.60
CA GLY A 247 9.35 -3.92 -3.15
C GLY A 247 10.20 -3.07 -4.09
N GLU A 248 10.94 -3.74 -4.98
CA GLU A 248 11.60 -3.06 -6.11
C GLU A 248 10.57 -2.47 -7.06
N ARG A 249 9.49 -3.22 -7.30
CA ARG A 249 8.22 -2.76 -7.86
C ARG A 249 7.15 -3.07 -6.82
N ASP A 250 6.20 -2.17 -6.65
CA ASP A 250 5.11 -2.42 -5.72
C ASP A 250 3.99 -3.17 -6.46
N ILE A 251 3.51 -4.27 -5.89
CA ILE A 251 2.47 -5.12 -6.48
C ILE A 251 1.21 -4.95 -5.65
N LEU A 252 0.12 -4.56 -6.30
CA LEU A 252 -1.12 -4.17 -5.65
C LEU A 252 -2.26 -5.08 -6.11
N SER A 253 -3.10 -5.55 -5.20
CA SER A 253 -4.33 -6.26 -5.58
C SER A 253 -5.49 -5.98 -4.65
N ASN A 254 -6.69 -6.00 -5.21
CA ASN A 254 -7.98 -5.98 -4.49
C ASN A 254 -8.71 -7.33 -4.56
N GLY A 255 -8.02 -8.40 -4.96
CA GLY A 255 -8.58 -9.75 -5.08
C GLY A 255 -9.25 -10.03 -6.44
N GLN A 256 -9.38 -9.02 -7.29
CA GLN A 256 -9.94 -9.13 -8.64
C GLN A 256 -8.91 -8.82 -9.72
N GLN A 257 -8.09 -7.79 -9.50
CA GLN A 257 -7.05 -7.36 -10.43
C GLN A 257 -5.72 -7.16 -9.71
N VAL A 258 -4.63 -7.19 -10.48
CA VAL A 258 -3.28 -6.92 -10.01
C VAL A 258 -2.71 -5.75 -10.80
N LEU A 259 -2.22 -4.73 -10.09
CA LEU A 259 -1.48 -3.61 -10.67
C LEU A 259 -0.03 -3.66 -10.20
N VAL A 260 0.86 -3.10 -11.02
CA VAL A 260 2.28 -2.96 -10.69
C VAL A 260 2.66 -1.49 -10.78
N CYS A 261 3.12 -0.91 -9.67
CA CYS A 261 3.76 0.40 -9.67
C CYS A 261 5.26 0.21 -9.87
N SER A 262 5.75 0.54 -11.08
CA SER A 262 7.18 0.56 -11.39
C SER A 262 7.71 1.99 -11.59
N GLN A 263 7.11 2.97 -10.92
CA GLN A 263 7.63 4.35 -10.90
C GLN A 263 9.11 4.32 -10.50
N GLU A 264 9.95 5.13 -11.12
CA GLU A 264 11.36 5.13 -10.75
C GLU A 264 11.52 5.67 -9.32
N GLY A 265 12.24 4.92 -8.48
CA GLY A 265 12.65 5.33 -7.15
C GLY A 265 14.15 5.59 -7.13
N SER A 266 14.81 5.16 -6.05
CA SER A 266 16.26 5.07 -5.96
C SER A 266 16.68 3.80 -5.24
N SER A 267 17.97 3.49 -5.27
CA SER A 267 18.55 2.38 -4.49
C SER A 267 18.65 2.69 -2.99
N ARG A 268 18.24 3.89 -2.53
CA ARG A 268 18.30 4.26 -1.11
C ARG A 268 17.12 3.67 -0.34
N ARG A 269 17.44 2.85 0.66
CA ARG A 269 16.50 2.33 1.68
C ARG A 269 16.76 2.97 3.05
N CYS A 270 16.28 4.20 3.25
CA CYS A 270 16.28 4.83 4.58
C CYS A 270 15.02 4.43 5.38
N GLY A 271 15.10 4.43 6.71
CA GLY A 271 13.92 4.18 7.56
C GLY A 271 12.93 5.34 7.48
N GLY A 272 11.63 5.06 7.46
CA GLY A 272 10.54 6.06 7.36
C GLY A 272 9.82 6.10 6.01
N GLN A 273 10.29 5.38 4.99
CA GLN A 273 9.64 5.36 3.66
C GLN A 273 8.23 4.74 3.69
N GLY A 274 8.05 3.68 4.50
CA GLY A 274 6.74 3.06 4.70
C GLY A 274 5.76 3.99 5.42
N ASP A 275 6.26 4.77 6.38
CA ASP A 275 5.47 5.77 7.08
C ASP A 275 5.02 6.89 6.13
N LEU A 276 5.90 7.35 5.24
CA LEU A 276 5.52 8.30 4.18
C LEU A 276 4.41 7.72 3.30
N LEU A 277 4.59 6.49 2.80
CA LEU A 277 3.59 5.81 1.97
C LEU A 277 2.24 5.69 2.68
N SER A 278 2.22 5.23 3.93
CA SER A 278 0.98 4.99 4.68
C SER A 278 0.26 6.30 5.00
N GLY A 279 1.01 7.36 5.36
CA GLY A 279 0.48 8.72 5.53
C GLY A 279 -0.15 9.28 4.26
N SER A 280 0.57 9.22 3.14
CA SER A 280 0.06 9.66 1.82
C SER A 280 -1.16 8.85 1.38
N LEU A 281 -1.15 7.54 1.65
CA LEU A 281 -2.26 6.65 1.30
C LEU A 281 -3.53 6.97 2.10
N GLY A 282 -3.43 7.34 3.37
CA GLY A 282 -4.59 7.77 4.16
C GLY A 282 -5.35 8.92 3.51
N VAL A 283 -4.63 9.88 2.93
CA VAL A 283 -5.22 11.02 2.21
C VAL A 283 -5.85 10.59 0.89
N LEU A 284 -5.10 9.84 0.07
CA LEU A 284 -5.58 9.41 -1.24
C LEU A 284 -6.77 8.46 -1.15
N VAL A 285 -6.87 7.64 -0.09
CA VAL A 285 -8.05 6.79 0.15
C VAL A 285 -9.29 7.63 0.42
N HIS A 286 -9.17 8.68 1.25
CA HIS A 286 -10.27 9.62 1.48
C HIS A 286 -10.73 10.26 0.17
N TRP A 287 -9.79 10.80 -0.61
CA TRP A 287 -10.09 11.45 -1.89
C TRP A 287 -10.71 10.50 -2.91
N ALA A 288 -10.18 9.28 -3.04
CA ALA A 288 -10.72 8.27 -3.96
C ALA A 288 -12.15 7.87 -3.62
N LEU A 289 -12.45 7.69 -2.32
CA LEU A 289 -13.79 7.34 -1.88
C LEU A 289 -14.77 8.51 -2.05
N LEU A 290 -14.32 9.75 -1.86
CA LEU A 290 -15.12 10.95 -2.07
C LEU A 290 -15.43 11.20 -3.56
N ALA A 291 -14.46 10.96 -4.45
CA ALA A 291 -14.58 11.20 -5.89
C ALA A 291 -15.62 10.30 -6.58
N GLY A 292 -15.86 9.10 -6.04
CA GLY A 292 -16.86 8.15 -6.52
C GLY A 292 -16.47 7.39 -7.80
N PRO A 293 -17.28 6.40 -8.22
CA PRO A 293 -16.92 5.44 -9.27
C PRO A 293 -16.79 6.06 -10.67
N GLN A 294 -17.40 7.24 -10.89
CA GLN A 294 -17.33 7.98 -12.15
C GLN A 294 -15.92 8.52 -12.42
N LYS A 295 -15.21 8.92 -11.35
CA LYS A 295 -13.84 9.43 -11.46
C LYS A 295 -12.80 8.31 -11.57
N THR A 296 -13.14 7.11 -11.10
CA THR A 296 -12.28 5.92 -11.16
C THR A 296 -12.58 4.99 -12.34
N ASN A 297 -13.49 5.36 -13.26
CA ASN A 297 -13.94 4.51 -14.37
C ASN A 297 -14.36 3.10 -13.92
N GLY A 298 -15.03 2.98 -12.78
CA GLY A 298 -15.41 1.69 -12.19
C GLY A 298 -14.28 0.90 -11.52
N SER A 299 -13.03 1.38 -11.59
CA SER A 299 -11.91 0.79 -10.85
C SER A 299 -12.08 0.98 -9.35
N SER A 300 -11.51 0.06 -8.56
CA SER A 300 -11.52 0.15 -7.10
C SER A 300 -10.86 1.45 -6.61
N PRO A 301 -11.56 2.30 -5.84
CA PRO A 301 -11.00 3.54 -5.31
C PRO A 301 -9.74 3.33 -4.48
N LEU A 302 -9.72 2.28 -3.64
CA LEU A 302 -8.55 1.97 -2.80
C LEU A 302 -7.35 1.53 -3.62
N LEU A 303 -7.57 0.83 -4.75
CA LEU A 303 -6.47 0.40 -5.61
C LEU A 303 -5.86 1.59 -6.36
N VAL A 304 -6.69 2.53 -6.83
CA VAL A 304 -6.24 3.80 -7.42
C VAL A 304 -5.47 4.63 -6.39
N ALA A 305 -6.01 4.80 -5.18
CA ALA A 305 -5.34 5.50 -4.10
C ALA A 305 -3.98 4.88 -3.74
N ALA A 306 -3.92 3.55 -3.62
CA ALA A 306 -2.71 2.81 -3.34
C ALA A 306 -1.65 2.98 -4.43
N PHE A 307 -2.04 2.92 -5.70
CA PHE A 307 -1.14 3.16 -6.81
C PHE A 307 -0.60 4.60 -6.82
N GLY A 308 -1.45 5.59 -6.52
CA GLY A 308 -1.06 6.98 -6.36
C GLY A 308 -0.03 7.17 -5.23
N ALA A 309 -0.28 6.57 -4.06
CA ALA A 309 0.61 6.68 -2.90
C ALA A 309 1.98 6.03 -3.15
N CYS A 310 2.00 4.87 -3.82
CA CYS A 310 3.25 4.21 -4.23
C CYS A 310 4.03 5.08 -5.22
N SER A 311 3.35 5.60 -6.25
CA SER A 311 3.97 6.46 -7.27
C SER A 311 4.57 7.72 -6.63
N LEU A 312 3.83 8.37 -5.73
CA LEU A 312 4.28 9.55 -5.01
C LEU A 312 5.51 9.26 -4.14
N THR A 313 5.45 8.21 -3.31
CA THR A 313 6.55 7.85 -2.41
C THR A 313 7.85 7.57 -3.17
N ARG A 314 7.73 6.84 -4.30
CA ARG A 314 8.87 6.51 -5.16
C ARG A 314 9.42 7.76 -5.86
N GLN A 315 8.55 8.64 -6.34
CA GLN A 315 8.95 9.92 -6.94
C GLN A 315 9.66 10.84 -5.93
N CYS A 316 9.17 10.93 -4.68
CA CYS A 316 9.86 11.63 -3.59
C CYS A 316 11.24 11.04 -3.31
N ASN A 317 11.33 9.70 -3.26
CA ASN A 317 12.58 8.99 -3.04
C ASN A 317 13.60 9.28 -4.15
N HIS A 318 13.17 9.23 -5.41
CA HIS A 318 13.99 9.54 -6.57
C HIS A 318 14.53 10.98 -6.51
N GLN A 319 13.66 11.97 -6.27
CA GLN A 319 14.06 13.38 -6.22
C GLN A 319 14.99 13.69 -5.04
N ALA A 320 14.70 13.15 -3.86
CA ALA A 320 15.55 13.34 -2.69
C ALA A 320 16.92 12.67 -2.89
N PHE A 321 16.96 11.52 -3.57
CA PHE A 321 18.22 10.84 -3.91
C PHE A 321 19.04 11.60 -4.94
N GLN A 322 18.42 12.23 -5.94
CA GLN A 322 19.15 13.08 -6.89
C GLN A 322 19.85 14.26 -6.21
N LYS A 323 19.28 14.79 -5.13
CA LYS A 323 19.82 15.93 -4.38
C LYS A 323 20.86 15.54 -3.33
N HIS A 324 20.63 14.43 -2.62
CA HIS A 324 21.41 14.06 -1.43
C HIS A 324 22.21 12.75 -1.58
N GLY A 325 21.98 12.00 -2.65
CA GLY A 325 22.63 10.73 -2.93
C GLY A 325 22.54 9.75 -1.75
N ARG A 326 23.69 9.23 -1.31
CA ARG A 326 23.75 8.28 -0.19
C ARG A 326 23.23 8.89 1.13
N SER A 327 23.28 10.20 1.28
CA SER A 327 22.89 10.91 2.50
C SER A 327 21.37 11.11 2.63
N THR A 328 20.57 10.72 1.64
CA THR A 328 19.10 10.85 1.69
C THR A 328 18.50 10.15 2.91
N THR A 329 17.64 10.91 3.60
CA THR A 329 16.81 10.52 4.75
C THR A 329 15.32 10.67 4.39
N THR A 330 14.43 10.20 5.27
CA THR A 330 12.99 10.38 5.05
C THR A 330 12.58 11.85 5.16
N SER A 331 13.23 12.65 6.01
CA SER A 331 12.98 14.10 6.06
C SER A 331 13.24 14.79 4.72
N ASP A 332 14.29 14.38 4.00
CA ASP A 332 14.57 14.87 2.65
C ASP A 332 13.46 14.45 1.66
N MET A 333 12.94 13.22 1.80
CA MET A 333 11.79 12.77 1.00
C MET A 333 10.50 13.54 1.30
N ILE A 334 10.26 13.91 2.57
CA ILE A 334 9.12 14.74 2.97
C ILE A 334 9.20 16.12 2.30
N ALA A 335 10.40 16.69 2.16
CA ALA A 335 10.59 17.97 1.48
C ALA A 335 10.24 17.91 -0.02
N GLU A 336 10.34 16.73 -0.65
CA GLU A 336 10.00 16.53 -2.06
C GLU A 336 8.50 16.28 -2.32
N VAL A 337 7.68 16.05 -1.29
CA VAL A 337 6.26 15.67 -1.48
C VAL A 337 5.51 16.64 -2.38
N GLY A 338 5.65 17.95 -2.18
CA GLY A 338 4.96 18.95 -3.01
C GLY A 338 5.42 18.93 -4.47
N ALA A 339 6.74 18.86 -4.70
CA ALA A 339 7.30 18.81 -6.06
C ALA A 339 6.96 17.50 -6.79
N ALA A 340 6.98 16.37 -6.08
CA ALA A 340 6.60 15.07 -6.58
C ALA A 340 5.10 15.01 -6.91
N PHE A 341 4.26 15.55 -6.02
CA PHE A 341 2.81 15.63 -6.20
C PHE A 341 2.46 16.43 -7.45
N SER A 342 3.00 17.64 -7.58
CA SER A 342 2.76 18.50 -8.74
C SER A 342 3.17 17.84 -10.05
N LYS A 343 4.38 17.22 -10.07
CA LYS A 343 4.90 16.51 -11.24
C LYS A 343 4.03 15.32 -11.67
N LEU A 344 3.49 14.56 -10.72
CA LEU A 344 2.71 13.36 -11.04
C LEU A 344 1.27 13.70 -11.38
N PHE A 345 0.69 14.66 -10.66
CA PHE A 345 -0.76 14.76 -10.55
C PHE A 345 -1.37 16.09 -11.01
N GLU A 346 -0.58 17.15 -11.21
CA GLU A 346 -1.07 18.47 -11.62
C GLU A 346 -0.72 18.81 -13.08
N THR A 347 -0.13 17.88 -13.82
CA THR A 347 0.13 17.97 -15.27
C THR A 347 -1.01 17.35 -16.08
#